data_AF-A0A3D8I054-F1
#
_entry.id   AF-A0A3D8I054-F1
#
_cell.length_a   1.000
_cell.length_b   1.000
_cell.length_c   1.000
_cell.angle_alpha   90.00
_cell.angle_beta   90.00
_cell.angle_gamma   90.00
#
_symmetry.space_group_name_H-M   'P 1'
#
loop_
_entity.id
_entity.type
_entity.pdbx_description
1 polymer ?
#
loop_
_entity_poly.entity_id
_entity_poly.type
_entity_poly.pdbx_seq_one_letter_code
_entity_poly.pdbx_strand_id
1 'polypeptide(L)'
;MSDNKKITYLEAAKEVLSKTQKPLTFTQIWNEIVKQGIDRRLGDLGKTPWQSLGAALYTNIKNKGDNSFFIIVSKRPTTFWLKSRIAELDNKKPEQLIQESPIQKPTKEKFSERDLHPLLVKFLYENEFNAYARTIYHEKSVKNASGKSKWDHPDIVAVSFPFGSYKNETLELLQNIDRPDYRLYSFELKIALNFSNLKECYFQAVSNSSWANEGYLVVYEEVDSEVLSVLRRLNTSFGIGLIKLESEVASSQILIQCNDNESLDVETIDVLVRNNSDFKDFINDINRKIKAHYENIGEINSSFDKVLDDDELEKYLKDKHIK
;
A
#
# COMPACT_ATOMS: atom_id res chain seq x y z
N MET A 1 -31.74 0.32 35.05
CA MET A 1 -30.31 0.02 35.27
C MET A 1 -29.96 -1.11 34.32
N SER A 2 -29.30 -0.82 33.20
CA SER A 2 -28.73 -1.86 32.33
C SER A 2 -27.23 -1.85 32.55
N ASP A 3 -26.74 -2.88 33.25
CA ASP A 3 -25.32 -3.14 33.46
C ASP A 3 -24.57 -3.13 32.12
N ASN A 4 -23.81 -2.07 31.85
CA ASN A 4 -22.96 -2.00 30.67
C ASN A 4 -21.67 -2.78 30.96
N LYS A 5 -21.78 -4.10 31.06
CA LYS A 5 -20.66 -5.00 31.37
C LYS A 5 -19.67 -4.96 30.20
N LYS A 6 -18.51 -4.32 30.42
CA LYS A 6 -17.41 -4.31 29.46
C LYS A 6 -16.96 -5.74 29.17
N ILE A 7 -16.78 -6.07 27.90
CA ILE A 7 -16.30 -7.38 27.44
C ILE A 7 -14.86 -7.28 26.94
N THR A 8 -14.17 -8.42 26.91
CA THR A 8 -12.83 -8.56 26.36
C THR A 8 -12.85 -8.84 24.84
N TYR A 9 -11.72 -8.64 24.17
CA TYR A 9 -11.57 -9.04 22.76
C TYR A 9 -11.89 -10.52 22.52
N LEU A 10 -11.51 -11.40 23.44
CA LEU A 10 -11.79 -12.84 23.34
C LEU A 10 -13.28 -13.14 23.51
N GLU A 11 -13.99 -12.44 24.40
CA GLU A 11 -15.44 -12.61 24.53
C GLU A 11 -16.18 -12.09 23.30
N ALA A 12 -15.77 -10.95 22.75
CA ALA A 12 -16.31 -10.43 21.49
C ALA A 12 -16.06 -11.40 20.32
N ALA A 13 -14.85 -11.96 20.21
CA ALA A 13 -14.53 -12.97 19.20
C ALA A 13 -15.38 -14.24 19.35
N LYS A 14 -15.59 -14.70 20.59
CA LYS A 14 -16.42 -15.85 20.89
C LYS A 14 -17.89 -15.61 20.52
N GLU A 15 -18.39 -14.40 20.75
CA GLU A 15 -19.75 -14.01 20.38
C GLU A 15 -19.95 -13.94 18.86
N VAL A 16 -18.96 -13.45 18.12
CA VAL A 16 -19.01 -13.47 16.65
C VAL A 16 -18.92 -14.91 16.13
N LEU A 17 -17.92 -15.67 16.58
CA LEU A 17 -17.69 -17.03 16.09
C LEU A 17 -18.76 -18.04 16.53
N SER A 18 -19.64 -17.71 17.48
CA SER A 18 -20.80 -18.55 17.81
C SER A 18 -21.96 -18.37 16.83
N LYS A 19 -22.02 -17.23 16.13
CA LYS A 19 -23.08 -16.89 15.17
C LYS A 19 -22.66 -17.13 13.72
N THR A 20 -21.36 -17.25 13.44
CA THR A 20 -20.86 -17.44 12.08
C THR A 20 -21.01 -18.89 11.62
N GLN A 21 -21.05 -19.11 10.30
CA GLN A 21 -21.22 -20.44 9.69
C GLN A 21 -19.90 -21.06 9.21
N LYS A 22 -18.77 -20.35 9.34
CA LYS A 22 -17.45 -20.79 8.87
C LYS A 22 -16.31 -20.08 9.61
N PRO A 23 -15.09 -20.67 9.63
CA PRO A 23 -13.90 -20.04 10.18
C PRO A 23 -13.61 -18.67 9.56
N LEU A 24 -13.14 -17.73 10.38
CA LEU A 24 -12.86 -16.34 9.98
C LEU A 24 -11.43 -15.93 10.33
N THR A 25 -10.83 -15.03 9.55
CA THR A 25 -9.57 -14.36 9.94
C THR A 25 -9.81 -13.39 11.09
N PHE A 26 -8.77 -12.99 11.83
CA PHE A 26 -8.95 -12.03 12.92
C PHE A 26 -9.51 -10.68 12.44
N THR A 27 -9.12 -10.23 11.23
CA THR A 27 -9.66 -9.03 10.59
C THR A 27 -11.14 -9.18 10.25
N GLN A 28 -11.56 -10.35 9.74
CA GLN A 28 -12.98 -10.63 9.50
C GLN A 28 -13.78 -10.66 10.80
N ILE A 29 -13.22 -11.23 11.88
CA ILE A 29 -13.85 -11.21 13.21
C ILE A 29 -14.01 -9.77 13.68
N TRP A 30 -12.99 -8.92 13.54
CA TRP A 30 -13.07 -7.50 13.90
C TRP A 30 -14.16 -6.76 13.12
N ASN A 31 -14.22 -6.93 11.80
CA ASN A 31 -15.23 -6.28 10.97
C ASN A 31 -16.65 -6.69 11.39
N GLU A 32 -16.85 -7.96 11.74
CA GLU A 32 -18.15 -8.43 12.23
C GLU A 32 -18.48 -7.94 13.64
N ILE A 33 -17.47 -7.76 14.52
CA ILE A 33 -17.62 -7.10 15.82
C ILE A 33 -18.16 -5.68 15.63
N VAL A 34 -17.55 -4.89 14.74
CA VAL A 34 -17.96 -3.51 14.45
C VAL A 34 -19.36 -3.48 13.82
N LYS A 35 -19.61 -4.36 12.85
CA LYS A 35 -20.90 -4.46 12.15
C LYS A 35 -22.06 -4.80 13.09
N GLN A 36 -21.83 -5.63 14.10
CA GLN A 36 -22.82 -5.98 15.11
C GLN A 36 -22.89 -4.98 16.28
N GLY A 37 -22.08 -3.93 16.28
CA GLY A 37 -22.01 -2.94 17.36
C GLY A 37 -21.45 -3.49 18.68
N ILE A 38 -20.73 -4.61 18.61
CA ILE A 38 -20.13 -5.29 19.78
C ILE A 38 -18.92 -4.48 20.28
N ASP A 39 -18.25 -3.75 19.38
CA ASP A 39 -17.15 -2.84 19.67
C ASP A 39 -17.49 -1.81 20.77
N ARG A 40 -18.75 -1.35 20.83
CA ARG A 40 -19.24 -0.40 21.85
C ARG A 40 -19.23 -0.96 23.28
N ARG A 41 -19.12 -2.28 23.43
CA ARG A 41 -19.03 -2.98 24.72
C ARG A 41 -17.57 -3.29 25.09
N LEU A 42 -16.62 -3.04 24.20
CA LEU A 42 -15.20 -3.15 24.52
C LEU A 42 -14.76 -1.95 25.37
N GLY A 43 -13.68 -2.13 26.13
CA GLY A 43 -13.03 -1.04 26.87
C GLY A 43 -12.31 -0.07 25.94
N ASP A 44 -11.20 0.51 26.42
CA ASP A 44 -10.42 1.44 25.60
C ASP A 44 -9.87 0.73 24.35
N LEU A 45 -10.28 1.24 23.19
CA LEU A 45 -9.80 0.81 21.88
C LEU A 45 -8.53 1.61 21.58
N GLY A 46 -7.38 0.92 21.51
CA GLY A 46 -6.13 1.53 21.07
C GLY A 46 -6.16 1.91 19.58
N LYS A 47 -5.03 2.37 19.02
CA LYS A 47 -4.95 2.78 17.60
C LYS A 47 -5.24 1.63 16.62
N THR A 48 -4.90 0.38 16.97
CA THR A 48 -5.08 -0.80 16.12
C THR A 48 -5.83 -1.94 16.84
N PRO A 49 -7.15 -1.81 17.08
CA PRO A 49 -7.92 -2.81 17.83
C PRO A 49 -7.97 -4.20 17.18
N TRP A 50 -7.94 -4.28 15.84
CA TRP A 50 -7.91 -5.55 15.12
C TRP A 50 -6.60 -6.31 15.34
N GLN A 51 -5.46 -5.62 15.41
CA GLN A 51 -4.17 -6.24 15.76
C GLN A 51 -4.18 -6.72 17.21
N SER A 52 -4.77 -5.95 18.12
CA SER A 52 -4.93 -6.33 19.52
C SER A 52 -5.80 -7.59 19.66
N LEU A 53 -6.89 -7.67 18.90
CA LEU A 53 -7.74 -8.86 18.80
C LEU A 53 -6.95 -10.07 18.28
N GLY A 54 -6.23 -9.91 17.17
CA GLY A 54 -5.40 -10.97 16.59
C GLY A 54 -4.37 -11.49 17.59
N ALA A 55 -3.62 -10.58 18.23
CA ALA A 55 -2.66 -10.91 19.28
C ALA A 55 -3.31 -11.66 20.44
N ALA A 56 -4.50 -11.24 20.89
CA ALA A 56 -5.24 -11.91 21.95
C ALA A 56 -5.61 -13.35 21.56
N LEU A 57 -6.10 -13.57 20.33
CA LEU A 57 -6.45 -14.90 19.81
C LEU A 57 -5.23 -15.83 19.77
N TYR A 58 -4.12 -15.38 19.17
CA TYR A 58 -2.89 -16.18 19.10
C TYR A 58 -2.33 -16.49 20.49
N THR A 59 -2.31 -15.49 21.38
CA THR A 59 -1.82 -15.65 22.76
C THR A 59 -2.69 -16.64 23.54
N ASN A 60 -4.02 -16.59 23.36
CA ASN A 60 -4.93 -17.51 24.01
C ASN A 60 -4.67 -18.97 23.58
N ILE A 61 -4.53 -19.19 22.27
CA ILE A 61 -4.27 -20.52 21.71
C ILE A 61 -2.90 -21.04 22.17
N LYS A 62 -1.87 -20.19 22.14
CA LYS A 62 -0.51 -20.54 22.56
C LYS A 62 -0.43 -20.87 24.06
N ASN A 63 -1.03 -20.05 24.91
CA ASN A 63 -0.90 -20.19 26.36
C ASN A 63 -1.84 -21.24 26.95
N LYS A 64 -3.05 -21.41 26.38
CA LYS A 64 -4.04 -22.36 26.90
C LYS A 64 -3.99 -23.71 26.20
N GLY A 65 -3.35 -23.83 25.04
CA GLY A 65 -3.24 -25.09 24.30
C GLY A 65 -4.60 -25.77 24.14
N ASP A 66 -4.71 -26.99 24.68
CA ASP A 66 -5.96 -27.75 24.64
C ASP A 66 -7.13 -27.14 25.43
N ASN A 67 -6.87 -26.25 26.38
CA ASN A 67 -7.90 -25.53 27.13
C ASN A 67 -8.34 -24.23 26.44
N SER A 68 -7.83 -23.92 25.25
CA SER A 68 -8.27 -22.79 24.45
C SER A 68 -9.71 -22.99 23.95
N PHE A 69 -10.51 -21.92 23.97
CA PHE A 69 -11.83 -21.91 23.34
C PHE A 69 -11.75 -21.79 21.82
N PHE A 70 -10.59 -21.40 21.29
CA PHE A 70 -10.34 -21.15 19.87
C PHE A 70 -9.37 -22.18 19.29
N ILE A 71 -9.55 -22.49 18.01
CA ILE A 71 -8.64 -23.31 17.21
C ILE A 71 -8.28 -22.59 15.91
N ILE A 72 -7.12 -22.90 15.35
CA ILE A 72 -6.71 -22.47 14.00
C ILE A 72 -7.15 -23.54 13.01
N VAL A 73 -7.94 -23.17 12.00
CA VAL A 73 -8.49 -24.11 11.00
C VAL A 73 -7.69 -24.09 9.70
N SER A 74 -7.25 -22.91 9.25
CA SER A 74 -6.31 -22.73 8.14
C SER A 74 -5.15 -21.86 8.59
N LYS A 75 -4.01 -21.89 7.88
CA LYS A 75 -2.82 -21.05 8.12
C LYS A 75 -2.51 -20.08 6.98
N ARG A 76 -3.26 -20.13 5.86
CA ARG A 76 -3.06 -19.30 4.66
C ARG A 76 -4.39 -19.06 3.92
N PRO A 77 -5.17 -18.03 4.31
CA PRO A 77 -4.99 -17.17 5.49
C PRO A 77 -5.23 -17.92 6.81
N THR A 78 -4.73 -17.42 7.95
CA THR A 78 -5.06 -18.00 9.25
C THR A 78 -6.51 -17.71 9.58
N THR A 79 -7.28 -18.76 9.84
CA THR A 79 -8.68 -18.64 10.25
C THR A 79 -8.89 -19.29 11.60
N PHE A 80 -9.76 -18.67 12.40
CA PHE A 80 -10.09 -19.06 13.75
C PHE A 80 -11.51 -19.64 13.82
N TRP A 81 -11.70 -20.61 14.70
CA TRP A 81 -12.99 -21.25 14.98
C TRP A 81 -13.15 -21.59 16.47
N LEU A 82 -14.37 -21.91 16.90
CA LEU A 82 -14.61 -22.37 18.26
C LEU A 82 -14.33 -23.86 18.40
N LYS A 83 -13.54 -24.24 19.42
CA LYS A 83 -13.22 -25.65 19.71
C LYS A 83 -14.48 -26.48 19.97
N SER A 84 -15.50 -25.88 20.60
CA SER A 84 -16.80 -26.53 20.86
C SER A 84 -17.62 -26.81 19.59
N ARG A 85 -17.27 -26.19 18.46
CA ARG A 85 -17.95 -26.32 17.17
C ARG A 85 -17.11 -27.09 16.14
N ILE A 86 -16.11 -27.86 16.59
CA ILE A 86 -15.18 -28.56 15.69
C ILE A 86 -15.90 -29.60 14.82
N ALA A 87 -16.92 -30.28 15.35
CA ALA A 87 -17.72 -31.27 14.62
C ALA A 87 -18.48 -30.67 13.42
N GLU A 88 -18.66 -29.35 13.37
CA GLU A 88 -19.27 -28.67 12.22
C GLU A 88 -18.33 -28.54 11.02
N LEU A 89 -17.03 -28.82 11.21
CA LEU A 89 -16.00 -28.76 10.17
C LEU A 89 -15.87 -30.07 9.37
N ASP A 90 -16.27 -31.21 9.95
CA ASP A 90 -15.99 -32.57 9.42
C ASP A 90 -16.65 -32.89 8.06
N ASN A 91 -17.54 -32.02 7.55
CA ASN A 91 -18.20 -32.20 6.25
C ASN A 91 -17.76 -31.19 5.17
N LYS A 92 -16.71 -30.41 5.40
CA LYS A 92 -16.23 -29.40 4.43
C LYS A 92 -14.72 -29.54 4.25
N LYS A 93 -14.27 -29.69 3.01
CA LYS A 93 -12.83 -29.69 2.69
C LYS A 93 -12.20 -28.38 3.21
N PRO A 94 -10.94 -28.37 3.69
CA PRO A 94 -10.24 -27.16 4.12
C PRO A 94 -10.30 -26.04 3.07
N GLU A 95 -10.26 -26.38 1.79
CA GLU A 95 -10.36 -25.42 0.68
C GLU A 95 -11.77 -24.77 0.54
N GLN A 96 -12.84 -25.43 1.02
CA GLN A 96 -14.22 -24.90 1.02
C GLN A 96 -14.58 -24.14 2.30
N LEU A 97 -13.75 -24.24 3.34
CA LEU A 97 -13.90 -23.55 4.63
C LEU A 97 -13.27 -22.16 4.62
N ILE A 98 -12.32 -21.94 3.70
CA ILE A 98 -11.76 -20.64 3.41
C ILE A 98 -12.82 -19.89 2.62
N GLN A 99 -13.25 -18.74 3.13
CA GLN A 99 -13.83 -17.75 2.26
C GLN A 99 -12.71 -17.33 1.31
N GLU A 100 -12.62 -17.95 0.12
CA GLU A 100 -12.45 -17.11 -1.06
C GLU A 100 -13.52 -16.05 -0.85
N SER A 101 -13.09 -14.83 -0.55
CA SER A 101 -13.96 -13.69 -0.60
C SER A 101 -14.81 -13.91 -1.84
N PRO A 102 -16.15 -14.09 -1.76
CA PRO A 102 -16.92 -13.77 -2.95
C PRO A 102 -16.38 -12.41 -3.31
N ILE A 103 -15.81 -12.25 -4.52
CA ILE A 103 -15.35 -10.97 -5.05
C ILE A 103 -16.37 -10.01 -4.51
N GLN A 104 -16.03 -9.28 -3.46
CA GLN A 104 -16.95 -8.29 -2.96
C GLN A 104 -16.86 -7.37 -4.13
N LYS A 105 -17.89 -7.37 -5.00
CA LYS A 105 -18.06 -6.29 -5.94
C LYS A 105 -17.82 -5.08 -5.05
N PRO A 106 -16.71 -4.34 -5.26
CA PRO A 106 -16.30 -3.32 -4.33
C PRO A 106 -17.56 -2.54 -4.03
N THR A 107 -17.90 -2.41 -2.75
CA THR A 107 -19.01 -1.56 -2.33
C THR A 107 -18.67 -0.23 -2.96
N LYS A 108 -19.33 0.13 -4.09
CA LYS A 108 -18.86 1.14 -5.07
C LYS A 108 -17.79 2.01 -4.43
N GLU A 109 -16.52 1.67 -4.66
CA GLU A 109 -15.41 2.43 -4.09
C GLU A 109 -15.72 3.90 -4.38
N LYS A 110 -15.81 4.71 -3.33
CA LYS A 110 -16.31 6.09 -3.47
C LYS A 110 -15.35 6.94 -4.31
N PHE A 111 -14.13 6.47 -4.46
CA PHE A 111 -13.03 7.05 -5.22
C PHE A 111 -12.24 5.93 -5.91
N SER A 112 -11.44 6.30 -6.89
CA SER A 112 -10.55 5.43 -7.66
C SER A 112 -9.10 5.55 -7.17
N GLU A 113 -8.23 4.61 -7.54
CA GLU A 113 -6.78 4.67 -7.27
C GLU A 113 -6.17 6.02 -7.69
N ARG A 114 -6.61 6.54 -8.84
CA ARG A 114 -6.19 7.84 -9.38
C ARG A 114 -6.51 9.01 -8.44
N ASP A 115 -7.61 8.92 -7.70
CA ASP A 115 -7.99 9.99 -6.78
C ASP A 115 -7.00 10.11 -5.61
N LEU A 116 -6.17 9.10 -5.34
CA LEU A 116 -5.11 9.14 -4.32
C LEU A 116 -3.82 9.80 -4.79
N HIS A 117 -3.67 10.12 -6.08
CA HIS A 117 -2.42 10.66 -6.62
C HIS A 117 -1.98 11.96 -5.94
N PRO A 118 -2.85 12.97 -5.74
CA PRO A 118 -2.43 14.20 -5.05
C PRO A 118 -1.94 13.96 -3.61
N LEU A 119 -2.50 12.95 -2.93
CA LEU A 119 -2.07 12.56 -1.59
C LEU A 119 -0.66 11.96 -1.61
N LEU A 120 -0.38 11.06 -2.57
CA LEU A 120 0.96 10.50 -2.75
C LEU A 120 1.97 11.58 -3.15
N VAL A 121 1.62 12.46 -4.09
CA VAL A 121 2.48 13.57 -4.54
C VAL A 121 2.91 14.44 -3.36
N LYS A 122 1.97 14.80 -2.48
CA LYS A 122 2.29 15.57 -1.27
C LYS A 122 3.19 14.81 -0.31
N PHE A 123 2.89 13.54 -0.05
CA PHE A 123 3.72 12.68 0.80
C PHE A 123 5.17 12.59 0.28
N LEU A 124 5.36 12.38 -1.02
CA LEU A 124 6.70 12.28 -1.61
C LEU A 124 7.48 13.59 -1.56
N TYR A 125 6.79 14.73 -1.60
CA TYR A 125 7.42 16.04 -1.50
C TYR A 125 7.85 16.38 -0.06
N GLU A 126 7.01 16.04 0.93
CA GLU A 126 7.23 16.43 2.33
C GLU A 126 8.05 15.42 3.16
N ASN A 127 8.09 14.16 2.74
CA ASN A 127 8.82 13.10 3.44
C ASN A 127 10.30 13.03 2.99
N GLU A 128 11.03 12.02 3.47
CA GLU A 128 12.46 11.80 3.22
C GLU A 128 12.82 11.65 1.73
N PHE A 129 11.84 11.32 0.89
CA PHE A 129 12.00 11.29 -0.57
C PHE A 129 12.42 12.66 -1.15
N ASN A 130 11.84 13.76 -0.64
CA ASN A 130 12.02 15.12 -1.18
C ASN A 130 11.94 15.13 -2.73
N ALA A 131 10.90 14.48 -3.27
CA ALA A 131 10.85 14.11 -4.68
C ALA A 131 9.74 14.85 -5.44
N TYR A 132 10.04 15.18 -6.69
CA TYR A 132 9.08 15.76 -7.64
C TYR A 132 8.41 14.63 -8.41
N ALA A 133 7.10 14.48 -8.23
CA ALA A 133 6.32 13.41 -8.80
C ALA A 133 5.61 13.82 -10.10
N ARG A 134 5.29 12.83 -10.92
CA ARG A 134 4.43 12.97 -12.10
C ARG A 134 3.56 11.74 -12.27
N THR A 135 2.27 11.97 -12.44
CA THR A 135 1.30 10.94 -12.82
C THR A 135 1.49 10.53 -14.28
N ILE A 136 1.52 9.22 -14.52
CA ILE A 136 1.63 8.62 -15.84
C ILE A 136 0.26 8.08 -16.25
N TYR A 137 -0.37 8.73 -17.23
CA TYR A 137 -1.72 8.35 -17.67
C TYR A 137 -1.66 7.25 -18.72
N HIS A 138 -2.28 6.10 -18.44
CA HIS A 138 -2.36 4.99 -19.39
C HIS A 138 -2.99 5.41 -20.73
N GLU A 139 -3.89 6.39 -20.70
CA GLU A 139 -4.64 6.87 -21.85
C GLU A 139 -3.73 7.59 -22.86
N LYS A 140 -2.56 8.06 -22.40
CA LYS A 140 -1.53 8.66 -23.25
C LYS A 140 -0.50 7.65 -23.76
N SER A 141 -0.68 6.37 -23.44
CA SER A 141 0.15 5.30 -24.00
C SER A 141 -0.28 4.95 -25.43
N VAL A 142 0.68 4.60 -26.28
CA VAL A 142 0.41 4.08 -27.62
C VAL A 142 -0.41 2.80 -27.51
N LYS A 143 -1.57 2.75 -28.19
CA LYS A 143 -2.45 1.58 -28.14
C LYS A 143 -1.81 0.41 -28.90
N ASN A 144 -1.37 -0.60 -28.17
CA ASN A 144 -0.96 -1.87 -28.78
C ASN A 144 -2.20 -2.64 -29.30
N ALA A 145 -2.08 -3.24 -30.48
CA ALA A 145 -3.17 -3.95 -31.17
C ALA A 145 -3.69 -5.21 -30.43
N SER A 146 -3.03 -5.61 -29.34
CA SER A 146 -3.45 -6.66 -28.43
C SER A 146 -3.67 -6.03 -27.06
N GLY A 147 -4.86 -6.17 -26.45
CA GLY A 147 -5.29 -5.56 -25.19
C GLY A 147 -4.49 -5.96 -23.93
N LYS A 148 -3.16 -5.83 -23.97
CA LYS A 148 -2.18 -6.04 -22.90
C LYS A 148 -1.88 -4.75 -22.10
N SER A 149 -2.79 -3.77 -22.09
CA SER A 149 -2.48 -2.41 -21.60
C SER A 149 -2.36 -2.23 -20.08
N LYS A 150 -2.31 -3.31 -19.27
CA LYS A 150 -2.38 -3.19 -17.80
C LYS A 150 -1.01 -3.18 -17.10
N TRP A 151 0.06 -3.62 -17.77
CA TRP A 151 1.39 -3.86 -17.17
C TRP A 151 2.50 -3.11 -17.94
N ASP A 152 2.13 -2.01 -18.59
CA ASP A 152 2.99 -1.34 -19.57
C ASP A 152 3.58 -0.02 -19.03
N HIS A 153 3.16 0.45 -17.85
CA HIS A 153 3.66 1.67 -17.23
C HIS A 153 3.30 1.73 -15.72
N PRO A 154 4.06 2.47 -14.92
CA PRO A 154 3.69 2.80 -13.54
C PRO A 154 2.55 3.83 -13.47
N ASP A 155 1.98 4.02 -12.29
CA ASP A 155 0.94 5.03 -12.04
C ASP A 155 1.56 6.42 -11.80
N ILE A 156 2.61 6.47 -10.98
CA ILE A 156 3.35 7.69 -10.65
C ILE A 156 4.85 7.39 -10.70
N VAL A 157 5.62 8.33 -11.22
CA VAL A 157 7.08 8.34 -11.17
C VAL A 157 7.55 9.59 -10.46
N ALA A 158 8.70 9.53 -9.80
CA ALA A 158 9.25 10.71 -9.13
C ALA A 158 10.77 10.76 -9.25
N VAL A 159 11.31 11.97 -9.07
CA VAL A 159 12.75 12.23 -9.04
C VAL A 159 13.10 13.05 -7.82
N SER A 160 14.07 12.58 -7.04
CA SER A 160 14.74 13.39 -6.04
C SER A 160 16.01 13.96 -6.65
N PHE A 161 16.21 15.25 -6.45
CA PHE A 161 17.43 15.94 -6.87
C PHE A 161 18.26 16.29 -5.64
N PRO A 162 19.60 16.26 -5.72
CA PRO A 162 20.46 16.67 -4.61
C PRO A 162 20.46 18.19 -4.39
N PHE A 163 19.76 18.94 -5.25
CA PHE A 163 19.68 20.39 -5.21
C PHE A 163 18.98 20.86 -3.92
N GLY A 164 19.52 21.90 -3.27
CA GLY A 164 18.99 22.42 -2.00
C GLY A 164 19.48 21.69 -0.75
N SER A 165 19.81 20.40 -0.86
CA SER A 165 20.47 19.63 0.20
C SER A 165 21.97 19.94 0.31
N TYR A 166 22.59 20.34 -0.80
CA TYR A 166 24.02 20.63 -0.90
C TYR A 166 24.30 22.02 -1.49
N LYS A 167 25.50 22.55 -1.21
CA LYS A 167 25.99 23.79 -1.82
C LYS A 167 26.43 23.55 -3.27
N ASN A 168 26.41 24.60 -4.08
CA ASN A 168 26.73 24.52 -5.52
C ASN A 168 28.13 23.93 -5.78
N GLU A 169 29.11 24.25 -4.94
CA GLU A 169 30.48 23.75 -5.07
C GLU A 169 30.57 22.23 -4.84
N THR A 170 29.78 21.69 -3.90
CA THR A 170 29.71 20.24 -3.65
C THR A 170 29.03 19.53 -4.83
N LEU A 171 27.95 20.12 -5.31
CA LEU A 171 27.16 19.62 -6.42
C LEU A 171 27.97 19.61 -7.74
N GLU A 172 28.77 20.64 -7.98
CA GLU A 172 29.72 20.71 -9.09
C GLU A 172 30.83 19.65 -8.98
N LEU A 173 31.40 19.45 -7.78
CA LEU A 173 32.36 18.37 -7.53
C LEU A 173 31.76 16.99 -7.86
N LEU A 174 30.56 16.69 -7.34
CA LEU A 174 29.86 15.41 -7.56
C LEU A 174 29.64 15.15 -9.05
N GLN A 175 29.29 16.18 -9.81
CA GLN A 175 29.17 16.08 -11.27
C GLN A 175 30.51 15.81 -11.94
N ASN A 176 31.58 16.51 -11.54
CA ASN A 176 32.92 16.37 -12.14
C ASN A 176 33.60 15.02 -11.85
N ILE A 177 33.16 14.30 -10.82
CA ILE A 177 33.65 12.95 -10.48
C ILE A 177 32.68 11.84 -10.91
N ASP A 178 31.68 12.16 -11.74
CA ASP A 178 30.63 11.25 -12.23
C ASP A 178 29.87 10.52 -11.10
N ARG A 179 29.58 11.25 -10.02
CA ARG A 179 28.77 10.76 -8.89
C ARG A 179 27.60 11.70 -8.54
N PRO A 180 26.75 12.08 -9.50
CA PRO A 180 25.55 12.80 -9.15
C PRO A 180 24.58 11.92 -8.36
N ASP A 181 23.96 12.48 -7.32
CA ASP A 181 23.02 11.76 -6.43
C ASP A 181 21.58 12.07 -6.82
N TYR A 182 21.18 11.63 -8.02
CA TYR A 182 19.79 11.67 -8.46
C TYR A 182 19.12 10.33 -8.15
N ARG A 183 17.90 10.36 -7.61
CA ARG A 183 17.13 9.14 -7.33
C ARG A 183 15.82 9.15 -8.09
N LEU A 184 15.57 8.09 -8.86
CA LEU A 184 14.31 7.85 -9.56
C LEU A 184 13.47 6.84 -8.81
N TYR A 185 12.19 7.14 -8.71
CA TYR A 185 11.20 6.35 -8.01
C TYR A 185 10.05 5.99 -8.92
N SER A 186 9.45 4.83 -8.68
CA SER A 186 8.29 4.35 -9.43
C SER A 186 7.26 3.72 -8.49
N PHE A 187 6.00 4.11 -8.65
CA PHE A 187 4.91 3.77 -7.74
C PHE A 187 3.73 3.15 -8.48
N GLU A 188 3.19 2.08 -7.89
CA GLU A 188 1.92 1.47 -8.29
C GLU A 188 0.94 1.62 -7.13
N LEU A 189 -0.21 2.26 -7.34
CA LEU A 189 -1.20 2.48 -6.28
C LEU A 189 -2.27 1.40 -6.31
N LYS A 190 -2.69 0.97 -5.12
CA LYS A 190 -3.86 0.11 -4.93
C LYS A 190 -4.68 0.63 -3.76
N ILE A 191 -6.01 0.63 -3.86
CA ILE A 191 -6.85 1.04 -2.72
C ILE A 191 -6.67 0.03 -1.58
N ALA A 192 -6.78 -1.27 -1.86
CA ALA A 192 -6.72 -2.32 -0.85
C ALA A 192 -5.94 -3.56 -1.30
N LEU A 193 -5.25 -4.21 -0.36
CA LEU A 193 -4.57 -5.49 -0.58
C LEU A 193 -5.11 -6.57 0.35
N ASN A 194 -5.36 -7.74 -0.22
CA ASN A 194 -5.77 -8.94 0.50
C ASN A 194 -5.22 -10.20 -0.20
N PHE A 195 -5.47 -11.37 0.37
CA PHE A 195 -4.94 -12.63 -0.17
C PHE A 195 -5.39 -12.96 -1.60
N SER A 196 -6.52 -12.41 -2.07
CA SER A 196 -7.00 -12.66 -3.43
C SER A 196 -6.25 -11.86 -4.50
N ASN A 197 -5.75 -10.65 -4.17
CA ASN A 197 -5.10 -9.76 -5.14
C ASN A 197 -3.61 -9.50 -4.87
N LEU A 198 -3.08 -9.78 -3.66
CA LEU A 198 -1.73 -9.33 -3.27
C LEU A 198 -0.64 -9.73 -4.25
N LYS A 199 -0.70 -10.95 -4.81
CA LYS A 199 0.35 -11.43 -5.72
C LYS A 199 0.27 -10.72 -7.06
N GLU A 200 -0.93 -10.57 -7.60
CA GLU A 200 -1.16 -9.87 -8.86
C GLU A 200 -0.69 -8.42 -8.74
N CYS A 201 -1.15 -7.71 -7.72
CA CYS A 201 -0.75 -6.32 -7.47
C CYS A 201 0.76 -6.18 -7.24
N TYR A 202 1.36 -7.10 -6.49
CA TYR A 202 2.80 -7.06 -6.24
C TYR A 202 3.61 -7.31 -7.53
N PHE A 203 3.24 -8.31 -8.34
CA PHE A 203 3.95 -8.58 -9.58
C PHE A 203 3.70 -7.51 -10.66
N GLN A 204 2.55 -6.84 -10.62
CA GLN A 204 2.31 -5.64 -11.41
C GLN A 204 3.29 -4.53 -11.02
N ALA A 205 3.47 -4.27 -9.72
CA ALA A 205 4.45 -3.30 -9.23
C ALA A 205 5.89 -3.70 -9.60
N VAL A 206 6.24 -4.99 -9.53
CA VAL A 206 7.55 -5.48 -10.04
C VAL A 206 7.71 -5.14 -11.52
N SER A 207 6.72 -5.51 -12.35
CA SER A 207 6.77 -5.26 -13.80
C SER A 207 6.89 -3.77 -14.14
N ASN A 208 6.16 -2.91 -13.42
CA ASN A 208 6.04 -1.50 -13.75
C ASN A 208 7.12 -0.62 -13.11
N SER A 209 7.77 -1.08 -12.03
CA SER A 209 8.60 -0.21 -11.18
C SER A 209 10.02 -0.71 -10.93
N SER A 210 10.39 -1.94 -11.33
CA SER A 210 11.76 -2.46 -11.14
C SER A 210 12.84 -1.74 -11.96
N TRP A 211 12.46 -0.85 -12.88
CA TRP A 211 13.42 -0.07 -13.68
C TRP A 211 14.08 1.08 -12.90
N ALA A 212 13.42 1.56 -11.84
CA ALA A 212 13.82 2.71 -11.05
C ALA A 212 14.87 2.35 -9.98
N ASN A 213 15.44 3.35 -9.31
CA ASN A 213 16.29 3.10 -8.14
C ASN A 213 15.47 2.46 -7.03
N GLU A 214 14.24 2.93 -6.85
CA GLU A 214 13.33 2.42 -5.84
C GLU A 214 11.91 2.26 -6.39
N GLY A 215 11.37 1.05 -6.25
CA GLY A 215 10.02 0.72 -6.67
C GLY A 215 9.11 0.42 -5.48
N TYR A 216 7.91 1.00 -5.47
CA TYR A 216 6.96 0.85 -4.37
C TYR A 216 5.57 0.43 -4.84
N LEU A 217 4.98 -0.51 -4.10
CA LEU A 217 3.54 -0.72 -4.07
C LEU A 217 2.97 0.20 -2.98
N VAL A 218 1.95 0.98 -3.31
CA VAL A 218 1.33 1.94 -2.40
C VAL A 218 -0.09 1.49 -2.11
N VAL A 219 -0.48 1.55 -0.84
CA VAL A 219 -1.81 1.12 -0.38
C VAL A 219 -2.48 2.16 0.49
N TYR A 220 -3.80 2.27 0.39
CA TYR A 220 -4.57 3.19 1.20
C TYR A 220 -5.29 2.50 2.36
N GLU A 221 -5.94 1.36 2.13
CA GLU A 221 -6.61 0.61 3.20
C GLU A 221 -5.63 -0.19 4.05
N GLU A 222 -6.05 -0.50 5.27
CA GLU A 222 -5.30 -1.31 6.22
C GLU A 222 -4.89 -2.66 5.64
N VAL A 223 -3.61 -3.02 5.84
CA VAL A 223 -3.06 -4.29 5.39
C VAL A 223 -3.05 -5.28 6.54
N ASP A 224 -3.71 -6.42 6.33
CA ASP A 224 -3.69 -7.53 7.28
C ASP A 224 -2.23 -7.99 7.56
N SER A 225 -1.91 -8.24 8.82
CA SER A 225 -0.54 -8.61 9.23
C SER A 225 0.00 -9.85 8.51
N GLU A 226 -0.87 -10.78 8.11
CA GLU A 226 -0.45 -11.95 7.36
C GLU A 226 -0.15 -11.61 5.89
N VAL A 227 -0.95 -10.73 5.28
CA VAL A 227 -0.68 -10.19 3.94
C VAL A 227 0.67 -9.46 3.97
N LEU A 228 0.90 -8.64 4.99
CA LEU A 228 2.17 -7.95 5.20
C LEU A 228 3.35 -8.94 5.34
N SER A 229 3.15 -10.06 6.05
CA SER A 229 4.20 -11.09 6.17
C SER A 229 4.55 -11.75 4.83
N VAL A 230 3.58 -11.91 3.93
CA VAL A 230 3.81 -12.43 2.58
C VAL A 230 4.52 -11.39 1.73
N LEU A 231 4.11 -10.12 1.80
CA LEU A 231 4.74 -9.01 1.09
C LEU A 231 6.21 -8.84 1.51
N ARG A 232 6.55 -8.98 2.80
CA ARG A 232 7.96 -8.96 3.25
C ARG A 232 8.80 -10.05 2.60
N ARG A 233 8.25 -11.26 2.44
CA ARG A 233 8.95 -12.37 1.75
C ARG A 233 9.12 -12.11 0.25
N LEU A 234 8.12 -11.52 -0.38
CA LEU A 234 8.20 -11.11 -1.78
C LEU A 234 9.23 -9.99 -1.98
N ASN A 235 9.26 -9.01 -1.09
CA ASN A 235 10.25 -7.94 -1.07
C ASN A 235 11.69 -8.50 -0.99
N THR A 236 11.96 -9.48 -0.13
CA THR A 236 13.27 -10.14 -0.10
C THR A 236 13.68 -10.76 -1.44
N SER A 237 12.71 -11.20 -2.26
CA SER A 237 12.98 -11.85 -3.55
C SER A 237 13.01 -10.88 -4.73
N PHE A 238 12.24 -9.79 -4.69
CA PHE A 238 11.98 -8.93 -5.85
C PHE A 238 12.20 -7.43 -5.59
N GLY A 239 12.42 -7.03 -4.34
CA GLY A 239 12.87 -5.68 -3.98
C GLY A 239 11.82 -4.57 -3.99
N ILE A 240 10.54 -4.83 -4.27
CA ILE A 240 9.50 -3.79 -4.23
C ILE A 240 9.12 -3.48 -2.78
N GLY A 241 9.14 -2.19 -2.42
CA GLY A 241 8.74 -1.68 -1.12
C GLY A 241 7.22 -1.58 -0.96
N LEU A 242 6.77 -1.25 0.24
CA LEU A 242 5.35 -1.03 0.55
C LEU A 242 5.17 0.29 1.33
N ILE A 243 4.37 1.19 0.78
CA ILE A 243 3.97 2.44 1.43
C ILE A 243 2.49 2.33 1.84
N LYS A 244 2.19 2.70 3.07
CA LYS A 244 0.82 2.92 3.56
C LYS A 244 0.54 4.41 3.56
N LEU A 245 -0.42 4.82 2.74
CA LEU A 245 -0.96 6.17 2.76
C LEU A 245 -2.09 6.29 3.77
N GLU A 246 -2.17 7.47 4.36
CA GLU A 246 -3.23 7.94 5.25
C GLU A 246 -3.71 9.30 4.76
N SER A 247 -4.98 9.64 4.99
CA SER A 247 -5.52 10.97 4.66
C SER A 247 -4.71 12.11 5.30
N GLU A 248 -4.18 11.88 6.50
CA GLU A 248 -3.18 12.74 7.10
C GLU A 248 -1.79 12.32 6.61
N VAL A 249 -1.16 13.18 5.79
CA VAL A 249 0.14 12.88 5.15
C VAL A 249 1.21 12.49 6.17
N ALA A 250 1.27 13.18 7.31
CA ALA A 250 2.24 12.90 8.38
C ALA A 250 2.08 11.51 9.03
N SER A 251 0.90 10.89 8.90
CA SER A 251 0.63 9.54 9.40
C SER A 251 0.93 8.44 8.36
N SER A 252 1.23 8.82 7.11
CA SER A 252 1.67 7.89 6.07
C SER A 252 3.08 7.38 6.35
N GLN A 253 3.38 6.13 5.97
CA GLN A 253 4.65 5.49 6.32
C GLN A 253 5.10 4.42 5.32
N ILE A 254 6.41 4.23 5.22
CA ILE A 254 7.02 3.09 4.53
C ILE A 254 6.96 1.87 5.47
N LEU A 255 6.10 0.90 5.15
CA LEU A 255 5.94 -0.33 5.93
C LEU A 255 7.02 -1.38 5.61
N ILE A 256 7.50 -1.37 4.37
CA ILE A 256 8.56 -2.25 3.85
C ILE A 256 9.47 -1.40 2.97
N GLN A 257 10.74 -1.31 3.33
CA GLN A 257 11.76 -0.65 2.52
C GLN A 257 11.98 -1.45 1.22
N CYS A 258 12.14 -0.76 0.09
CA CYS A 258 12.52 -1.42 -1.16
C CYS A 258 14.01 -1.82 -1.12
N ASN A 259 14.44 -2.61 -2.08
CA ASN A 259 15.86 -2.76 -2.35
C ASN A 259 16.30 -1.55 -3.17
N ASP A 260 17.36 -0.87 -2.75
CA ASP A 260 17.98 0.18 -3.54
C ASP A 260 18.67 -0.46 -4.76
N ASN A 261 18.28 -0.01 -5.96
CA ASN A 261 18.89 -0.42 -7.20
C ASN A 261 19.84 0.66 -7.70
N GLU A 262 21.14 0.36 -7.67
CA GLU A 262 22.18 1.29 -8.15
C GLU A 262 22.14 1.48 -9.68
N SER A 263 21.68 0.48 -10.44
CA SER A 263 21.64 0.55 -11.91
C SER A 263 20.21 0.55 -12.46
N LEU A 264 19.85 1.64 -13.11
CA LEU A 264 18.57 1.79 -13.81
C LEU A 264 18.46 0.80 -14.99
N ASP A 265 17.26 0.26 -15.19
CA ASP A 265 16.96 -0.54 -16.38
C ASP A 265 16.69 0.38 -17.58
N VAL A 266 17.77 0.64 -18.34
CA VAL A 266 17.74 1.53 -19.50
C VAL A 266 16.82 1.01 -20.61
N GLU A 267 16.69 -0.31 -20.77
CA GLU A 267 15.83 -0.89 -21.80
C GLU A 267 14.35 -0.60 -21.48
N THR A 268 13.94 -0.82 -20.23
CA THR A 268 12.59 -0.50 -19.78
C THR A 268 12.31 1.01 -19.86
N ILE A 269 13.28 1.85 -19.46
CA ILE A 269 13.16 3.31 -19.60
C ILE A 269 12.91 3.71 -21.06
N ASP A 270 13.70 3.20 -22.01
CA ASP A 270 13.55 3.53 -23.44
C ASP A 270 12.18 3.10 -23.98
N VAL A 271 11.69 1.92 -23.57
CA VAL A 271 10.35 1.45 -23.92
C VAL A 271 9.28 2.41 -23.39
N LEU A 272 9.38 2.84 -22.12
CA LEU A 272 8.44 3.78 -21.51
C LEU A 272 8.45 5.15 -22.21
N VAL A 273 9.63 5.67 -22.56
CA VAL A 273 9.79 6.93 -23.32
C VAL A 273 9.13 6.86 -24.69
N ARG A 274 9.23 5.71 -25.38
CA ARG A 274 8.58 5.52 -26.69
C ARG A 274 7.07 5.36 -26.57
N ASN A 275 6.61 4.72 -25.50
CA ASN A 275 5.23 4.27 -25.40
C ASN A 275 4.32 5.25 -24.69
N ASN A 276 4.81 6.14 -23.81
CA ASN A 276 3.97 7.05 -23.03
C ASN A 276 4.52 8.49 -23.04
N SER A 277 3.69 9.45 -23.47
CA SER A 277 4.13 10.85 -23.58
C SER A 277 4.36 11.51 -22.22
N ASP A 278 3.62 11.14 -21.17
CA ASP A 278 3.87 11.68 -19.82
C ASP A 278 5.22 11.23 -19.29
N PHE A 279 5.57 9.96 -19.50
CA PHE A 279 6.88 9.45 -19.09
C PHE A 279 8.02 10.09 -19.89
N LYS A 280 7.83 10.27 -21.20
CA LYS A 280 8.78 10.99 -22.05
C LYS A 280 9.01 12.43 -21.55
N ASP A 281 7.94 13.15 -21.24
CA ASP A 281 8.02 14.51 -20.74
C ASP A 281 8.68 14.56 -19.36
N PHE A 282 8.45 13.58 -18.48
CA PHE A 282 9.14 13.44 -17.19
C PHE A 282 10.66 13.35 -17.37
N ILE A 283 11.13 12.48 -18.27
CA ILE A 283 12.56 12.34 -18.60
C ILE A 283 13.11 13.63 -19.22
N ASN A 284 12.35 14.30 -20.09
CA ASN A 284 12.75 15.59 -20.65
C ASN A 284 12.88 16.68 -19.58
N ASP A 285 11.98 16.73 -18.61
CA ASP A 285 12.02 17.68 -17.49
C ASP A 285 13.24 17.48 -16.61
N ILE A 286 13.56 16.22 -16.27
CA ILE A 286 14.79 15.86 -15.55
C ILE A 286 16.01 16.35 -16.33
N ASN A 287 16.10 15.99 -17.61
CA ASN A 287 17.22 16.40 -18.46
C ASN A 287 17.37 17.91 -18.56
N ARG A 288 16.26 18.65 -18.66
CA ARG A 288 16.26 20.12 -18.69
C ARG A 288 16.77 20.68 -17.35
N LYS A 289 16.28 20.17 -16.22
CA LYS A 289 16.72 20.61 -14.89
C LYS A 289 18.21 20.31 -14.64
N ILE A 290 18.70 19.14 -15.03
CA ILE A 290 20.13 18.79 -14.91
C ILE A 290 21.00 19.72 -15.77
N LYS A 291 20.60 20.03 -17.01
CA LYS A 291 21.36 20.89 -17.93
C LYS A 291 21.38 22.37 -17.52
N ALA A 292 20.41 22.81 -16.73
CA ALA A 292 20.25 24.21 -16.34
C ALA A 292 21.37 24.74 -15.44
N HIS A 293 22.26 23.87 -14.97
CA HIS A 293 23.22 24.10 -13.90
C HIS A 293 22.55 24.55 -12.59
N TYR A 294 23.24 24.31 -11.47
CA TYR A 294 22.73 24.52 -10.10
C TYR A 294 22.24 25.94 -9.79
N GLU A 295 22.53 26.91 -10.65
CA GLU A 295 22.19 28.32 -10.48
C GLU A 295 20.77 28.69 -10.94
N ASN A 296 20.15 27.94 -11.88
CA ASN A 296 18.88 28.33 -12.52
C ASN A 296 17.74 27.30 -12.42
N ILE A 297 17.87 26.30 -11.54
CA ILE A 297 16.95 25.14 -11.48
C ILE A 297 15.54 25.48 -10.96
N GLY A 298 15.43 26.57 -10.18
CA GLY A 298 14.15 27.06 -9.64
C GLY A 298 13.26 27.76 -10.67
N GLU A 299 13.80 28.15 -11.82
CA GLU A 299 13.08 28.94 -12.83
C GLU A 299 12.58 28.11 -14.02
N ILE A 300 12.88 26.81 -14.05
CA ILE A 300 12.42 25.95 -15.14
C ILE A 300 11.00 25.48 -14.86
N ASN A 301 10.07 26.01 -15.67
CA ASN A 301 8.74 25.45 -15.84
C ASN A 301 8.85 23.95 -16.16
N SER A 302 8.47 23.13 -15.19
CA SER A 302 8.42 21.68 -15.29
C SER A 302 6.97 21.23 -15.20
N SER A 303 6.69 20.09 -15.80
CA SER A 303 5.36 19.47 -15.88
C SER A 303 5.17 18.39 -14.81
N PHE A 304 5.83 18.54 -13.65
CA PHE A 304 5.56 17.74 -12.47
C PHE A 304 4.17 18.07 -11.90
N ASP A 305 3.60 17.12 -11.15
CA ASP A 305 2.30 17.31 -10.53
C ASP A 305 2.37 18.39 -9.44
N LYS A 306 1.31 19.19 -9.34
CA LYS A 306 1.20 20.24 -8.32
C LYS A 306 1.11 19.59 -6.92
N VAL A 307 1.97 20.05 -6.02
CA VAL A 307 1.85 19.77 -4.58
C VAL A 307 0.74 20.67 -4.01
N LEU A 308 -0.34 20.06 -3.52
CA LEU A 308 -1.43 20.78 -2.87
C LEU A 308 -1.01 21.19 -1.46
N ASP A 309 -1.36 22.41 -1.05
CA ASP A 309 -1.21 22.82 0.35
C ASP A 309 -2.20 22.07 1.27
N ASP A 310 -2.13 22.31 2.58
CA ASP A 310 -2.97 21.61 3.57
C ASP A 310 -4.47 21.82 3.33
N ASP A 311 -4.87 23.06 3.04
CA ASP A 311 -6.28 23.42 2.86
C ASP A 311 -6.82 22.87 1.52
N GLU A 312 -6.03 22.96 0.44
CA GLU A 312 -6.36 22.41 -0.87
C GLU A 312 -6.51 20.89 -0.82
N LEU A 313 -5.57 20.20 -0.15
CA LEU A 313 -5.63 18.74 -0.02
C LEU A 313 -6.81 18.31 0.84
N GLU A 314 -7.04 18.94 2.00
CA GLU A 314 -8.15 18.58 2.89
C GLU A 314 -9.50 18.73 2.18
N LYS A 315 -9.67 19.82 1.41
CA LYS A 315 -10.85 20.03 0.58
C LYS A 315 -10.99 18.94 -0.49
N TYR A 316 -9.90 18.64 -1.19
CA TYR A 316 -9.89 17.61 -2.23
C TYR A 316 -10.28 16.23 -1.70
N LEU A 317 -9.73 15.81 -0.55
CA LEU A 317 -10.04 14.52 0.07
C LEU A 317 -11.52 14.44 0.49
N LYS A 318 -12.06 15.52 1.06
CA LYS A 318 -13.50 15.63 1.41
C LYS A 318 -14.39 15.48 0.18
N ASP A 319 -14.08 16.18 -0.90
CA ASP A 319 -14.83 16.15 -2.16
C ASP A 319 -14.81 14.77 -2.82
N LYS A 320 -13.69 14.05 -2.71
CA LYS A 320 -13.53 12.68 -3.19
C LYS A 320 -14.01 11.60 -2.23
N HIS A 321 -14.49 11.99 -1.05
CA HIS A 321 -14.92 11.08 0.02
C HIS A 321 -13.81 10.09 0.47
N ILE A 322 -12.55 10.54 0.39
CA ILE A 322 -11.39 9.86 0.98
C ILE A 322 -11.34 10.26 2.46
N LYS A 323 -11.18 9.28 3.35
CA LYS A 323 -11.32 9.46 4.80
C LYS A 323 -10.16 8.88 5.58
#